data_AF-A0A5P2D0Y6-F1
#
_entry.id   AF-A0A5P2D0Y6-F1
#
_cell.length_a   1.000
_cell.length_b   1.000
_cell.length_c   1.000
_cell.angle_alpha   90.00
_cell.angle_beta   90.00
_cell.angle_gamma   90.00
#
_symmetry.space_group_name_H-M   'P 1'
#
loop_
_entity.id
_entity.type
_entity.pdbx_description
1 polymer ?
#
loop_
_entity_poly.entity_id
_entity_poly.type
_entity_poly.pdbx_seq_one_letter_code
_entity_poly.pdbx_strand_id
1 'polypeptide(L)'
;MWAVSSNLSPGSPGEVELFSTPSGWHVYESTLRDLSRPGKYVANLDGAVKGSSLEGRVVFTVEKLQALNAGEVVTGISGDKIMDRSEFMKADAKRCDA
;
A
#
# COMPACT_ATOMS: atom_id res chain seq x y z
N MET A 1 -7.21 5.08 4.66
CA MET A 1 -6.02 5.48 3.85
C MET A 1 -5.22 4.24 3.48
N TRP A 2 -4.56 4.23 2.32
CA TRP A 2 -3.93 3.04 1.72
C TRP A 2 -2.46 3.29 1.31
N ALA A 3 -1.67 2.21 1.13
CA ALA A 3 -0.22 2.26 0.93
C ALA A 3 0.33 0.91 0.42
N VAL A 4 1.56 0.97 -0.10
CA VAL A 4 2.28 -0.10 -0.78
C VAL A 4 3.64 -0.30 -0.12
N SER A 5 4.04 -1.55 0.14
CA SER A 5 5.35 -1.88 0.72
C SER A 5 6.04 -3.03 -0.01
N SER A 6 7.36 -2.95 -0.17
CA SER A 6 8.17 -4.06 -0.67
C SER A 6 8.73 -4.88 0.51
N ASN A 7 8.48 -6.19 0.53
CA ASN A 7 9.11 -7.11 1.48
C ASN A 7 10.43 -7.72 0.95
N LEU A 8 10.88 -7.30 -0.23
CA LEU A 8 12.09 -7.82 -0.87
C LEU A 8 13.27 -6.85 -0.70
N SER A 9 14.48 -7.42 -0.54
CA SER A 9 15.76 -6.71 -0.60
C SER A 9 15.90 -5.92 -1.92
N PRO A 10 16.74 -4.86 -1.97
CA PRO A 10 16.85 -4.01 -3.16
C PRO A 10 17.27 -4.82 -4.40
N GLY A 11 16.33 -5.03 -5.31
CA GLY A 11 16.52 -5.82 -6.52
C GLY A 11 15.23 -6.53 -6.97
N SER A 12 14.51 -5.88 -7.90
CA SER A 12 13.28 -6.35 -8.57
C SER A 12 12.12 -6.76 -7.65
N PRO A 13 11.06 -5.94 -7.54
CA PRO A 13 9.86 -6.32 -6.80
C PRO A 13 9.04 -7.34 -7.61
N GLY A 14 9.44 -8.61 -7.59
CA GLY A 14 8.65 -9.69 -8.18
C GLY A 14 7.29 -9.88 -7.49
N GLU A 15 7.21 -9.45 -6.22
CA GLU A 15 6.01 -9.48 -5.39
C GLU A 15 6.01 -8.25 -4.46
N VAL A 16 4.86 -7.57 -4.34
CA VAL A 16 4.68 -6.40 -3.48
C VAL A 16 3.45 -6.60 -2.63
N GLU A 17 3.57 -6.37 -1.32
CA GLU A 17 2.46 -6.48 -0.39
C GLU A 17 1.71 -5.14 -0.31
N LEU A 18 0.41 -5.21 -0.54
CA LEU A 18 -0.56 -4.15 -0.35
C LEU A 18 -1.24 -4.39 1.01
N PHE A 19 -1.04 -3.49 1.95
CA PHE A 19 -1.52 -3.52 3.34
C PHE A 19 -1.92 -4.85 4.02
N SER A 20 -1.20 -5.15 5.09
CA SER A 20 -1.67 -6.06 6.14
C SER A 20 -2.96 -5.54 6.78
N THR A 21 -4.01 -6.36 6.71
CA THR A 21 -5.39 -6.06 7.10
C THR A 21 -5.51 -5.66 8.58
N PRO A 22 -6.02 -4.46 8.92
CA PRO A 22 -6.36 -4.12 10.30
C PRO A 22 -7.43 -5.06 10.88
N SER A 23 -7.46 -5.22 12.20
CA SER A 23 -8.47 -6.06 12.86
C SER A 23 -9.89 -5.62 12.50
N GLY A 24 -10.73 -6.55 12.04
CA GLY A 24 -12.13 -6.30 11.64
C GLY A 24 -12.33 -5.88 10.18
N TRP A 25 -11.28 -5.88 9.36
CA TRP A 25 -11.36 -5.60 7.93
C TRP A 25 -11.29 -6.90 7.11
N HIS A 26 -11.94 -6.88 5.94
CA HIS A 26 -11.77 -7.90 4.91
C HIS A 26 -11.10 -7.27 3.69
N VAL A 27 -10.00 -7.87 3.23
CA VAL A 27 -9.24 -7.46 2.03
C VAL A 27 -9.26 -8.63 1.05
N TYR A 28 -9.55 -8.34 -0.22
CA TYR A 28 -9.69 -9.37 -1.26
C TYR A 28 -8.35 -9.70 -1.92
N GLU A 29 -7.54 -8.70 -2.25
CA GLU A 29 -6.21 -8.88 -2.83
C GLU A 29 -5.21 -7.92 -2.17
N SER A 30 -4.17 -8.49 -1.57
CA SER A 30 -3.14 -7.76 -0.81
C SER A 30 -1.76 -7.91 -1.44
N THR A 31 -1.67 -8.36 -2.69
CA THR A 31 -0.38 -8.66 -3.32
C THR A 31 -0.41 -8.37 -4.82
N LEU A 32 0.59 -7.62 -5.30
CA LEU A 32 0.83 -7.40 -6.73
C LEU A 32 2.00 -8.24 -7.19
N ARG A 33 1.88 -8.79 -8.41
CA ARG A 33 2.90 -9.62 -9.07
C ARG A 33 3.25 -9.04 -10.44
N ASP A 34 4.35 -9.54 -11.01
CA ASP A 34 4.78 -9.26 -12.37
C ASP A 34 5.11 -7.78 -12.70
N LEU A 35 5.61 -7.03 -11.71
CA LEU A 35 6.09 -5.65 -11.88
C LEU A 35 7.44 -5.62 -12.65
N SER A 36 7.36 -5.79 -13.96
CA SER A 36 8.53 -5.98 -14.83
C SER A 36 8.88 -4.77 -15.68
N ARG A 37 7.99 -3.78 -15.81
CA ARG A 37 8.19 -2.62 -16.69
C ARG A 37 8.35 -1.32 -15.89
N PRO A 38 9.28 -0.43 -16.26
CA PRO A 38 9.29 0.93 -15.73
C PRO A 38 7.96 1.63 -16.04
N GLY A 39 7.42 2.39 -15.09
CA GLY A 39 6.16 3.09 -15.30
C GLY A 39 5.41 3.43 -14.01
N LYS A 40 4.29 4.15 -14.20
CA LYS A 40 3.32 4.42 -13.14
C LYS A 40 2.33 3.28 -13.03
N TYR A 41 2.21 2.75 -11.83
CA TYR A 41 1.25 1.72 -11.45
C TYR A 41 0.16 2.32 -10.58
N VAL A 42 -1.02 1.72 -10.63
CA VAL A 42 -2.18 2.09 -9.82
C VAL A 42 -2.66 0.84 -9.10
N ALA A 43 -2.56 0.82 -7.77
CA ALA A 43 -3.22 -0.17 -6.96
C ALA A 43 -4.62 0.37 -6.61
N ASN A 44 -5.66 -0.36 -7.04
CA ASN A 44 -7.01 -0.18 -6.52
C ASN A 44 -7.17 -1.13 -5.33
N LEU A 45 -7.78 -0.64 -4.27
CA LEU A 45 -7.87 -1.32 -2.99
C LEU A 45 -9.32 -1.33 -2.56
N ASP A 46 -9.88 -2.52 -2.59
CA ASP A 46 -11.26 -2.78 -2.22
C ASP A 46 -11.28 -3.48 -0.87
N GLY A 47 -11.99 -2.89 0.09
CA GLY A 47 -12.17 -3.43 1.42
C GLY A 47 -13.58 -3.18 1.94
N ALA A 48 -13.88 -3.73 3.11
CA ALA A 48 -15.14 -3.45 3.79
C ALA A 48 -14.99 -3.42 5.31
N VAL A 49 -15.77 -2.56 5.95
CA VAL A 49 -15.90 -2.46 7.42
C VAL A 49 -17.37 -2.47 7.79
N LYS A 50 -17.80 -3.45 8.60
CA LYS A 50 -19.20 -3.57 9.08
C LYS A 50 -20.25 -3.52 7.95
N GLY A 51 -19.93 -4.05 6.78
CA GLY A 51 -20.83 -4.07 5.61
C GLY A 51 -20.78 -2.82 4.72
N SER A 52 -20.00 -1.80 5.08
CA SER A 52 -19.73 -0.66 4.21
C SER A 52 -18.48 -0.92 3.37
N SER A 53 -18.61 -0.83 2.04
CA SER A 53 -17.47 -0.91 1.12
C SER A 53 -16.60 0.33 1.24
N LEU A 54 -15.29 0.13 1.16
CA LEU A 54 -14.27 1.15 1.09
C LEU A 54 -13.43 0.89 -0.14
N GLU A 55 -13.36 1.90 -1.01
CA GLU A 55 -12.48 1.89 -2.15
C GLU A 55 -11.32 2.84 -1.88
N GLY A 56 -10.16 2.52 -2.40
CA GLY A 56 -9.16 3.54 -2.55
C GLY A 56 -8.10 3.19 -3.55
N ARG A 57 -7.24 4.18 -3.77
CA ARG A 57 -6.32 4.20 -4.89
C ARG A 57 -4.98 4.71 -4.43
N VAL A 58 -3.91 4.01 -4.83
CA VAL A 58 -2.54 4.45 -4.60
C VAL A 58 -1.78 4.36 -5.91
N VAL A 59 -1.16 5.46 -6.31
CA VAL A 59 -0.32 5.54 -7.51
C VAL A 59 1.15 5.42 -7.10
N PHE A 60 1.93 4.52 -7.71
CA PHE A 60 3.35 4.35 -7.36
C PHE A 60 4.20 4.07 -8.60
N THR A 61 5.53 4.08 -8.45
CA THR A 61 6.46 3.65 -9.50
C THR A 61 7.44 2.61 -8.96
N VAL A 62 8.01 1.79 -9.85
CA VAL A 62 8.98 0.75 -9.47
C VAL A 62 10.23 1.38 -8.85
N GLU A 63 10.68 2.53 -9.37
CA GLU A 63 11.82 3.26 -8.84
C GLU A 63 11.57 3.71 -7.40
N LYS A 64 10.34 4.18 -7.11
CA LYS A 64 9.97 4.59 -5.77
C LYS A 64 9.90 3.41 -4.80
N LEU A 65 9.45 2.25 -5.26
CA LEU A 65 9.47 1.01 -4.46
C LEU A 65 10.89 0.51 -4.19
N GLN A 66 11.77 0.56 -5.19
CA GLN A 66 13.17 0.16 -5.06
C GLN A 66 13.97 1.10 -4.15
N ALA A 67 13.55 2.37 -4.05
CA ALA A 67 14.15 3.37 -3.17
C ALA A 67 13.66 3.29 -1.71
N LEU A 68 12.65 2.45 -1.40
CA LEU A 68 12.19 2.27 -0.03
C LEU A 68 13.26 1.56 0.81
N ASN A 69 13.46 2.07 2.01
CA ASN A 69 14.17 1.34 3.05
C ASN A 69 13.28 0.23 3.62
N ALA A 70 13.90 -0.76 4.24
CA ALA A 70 13.19 -1.80 4.95
C ALA A 70 12.24 -1.19 6.00
N GLY A 71 10.96 -1.53 5.91
CA GLY A 71 9.93 -1.02 6.82
C GLY A 71 9.28 0.29 6.40
N GLU A 72 9.66 0.91 5.28
CA GLU A 72 8.96 2.07 4.72
C GLU A 72 7.81 1.66 3.80
N VAL A 73 6.82 2.56 3.66
CA VAL A 73 5.66 2.37 2.78
C VAL A 73 5.41 3.62 1.93
N VAL A 74 4.95 3.44 0.69
CA VAL A 74 4.41 4.53 -0.15
C VAL A 74 2.93 4.70 0.11
N THR A 75 2.50 5.87 0.58
CA THR A 75 1.11 6.18 0.97
C THR A 75 0.58 7.45 0.29
N GLY A 76 -0.71 7.73 0.47
CA GLY A 76 -1.42 8.85 -0.14
C GLY A 76 -2.05 8.48 -1.49
N ILE A 77 -3.09 9.21 -1.88
CA ILE A 77 -3.86 8.92 -3.10
C ILE A 77 -2.97 8.98 -4.35
N SER A 78 -2.00 9.90 -4.35
CA SER A 78 -1.02 10.06 -5.43
C SER A 78 0.28 9.27 -5.20
N GLY A 79 0.34 8.46 -4.14
CA GLY A 79 1.55 7.79 -3.62
C GLY A 79 2.76 8.71 -3.54
N ASP A 80 2.54 9.95 -3.15
CA ASP A 80 3.54 11.00 -3.02
C ASP A 80 4.27 10.92 -1.68
N LYS A 81 3.66 10.30 -0.66
CA LYS A 81 4.21 10.23 0.70
C LYS A 81 4.94 8.91 0.94
N ILE A 82 6.07 8.99 1.64
CA ILE A 82 6.77 7.84 2.23
C ILE A 82 6.71 8.01 3.74
N MET A 83 6.46 6.92 4.46
CA MET A 83 6.53 6.91 5.92
C MET A 83 6.87 5.52 6.45
N ASP A 84 7.27 5.47 7.71
CA ASP A 84 7.46 4.22 8.45
C ASP A 84 6.16 3.40 8.52
N ARG A 85 6.26 2.10 8.25
CA ARG A 85 5.14 1.15 8.37
C ARG A 85 4.56 1.15 9.77
N SER A 86 5.41 1.21 10.79
CA SER A 86 4.94 1.19 12.19
C SER A 86 4.10 2.42 12.50
N GLU A 87 4.47 3.59 11.98
CA GLU A 87 3.71 4.84 12.12
C GLU A 87 2.45 4.86 11.27
N PHE A 88 2.52 4.28 10.07
CA PHE A 88 1.34 4.02 9.29
C PHE A 88 0.39 3.07 10.05
N MET A 89 0.85 2.07 10.78
CA MET A 89 -0.06 1.12 11.45
C MET A 89 -0.62 1.64 12.78
N LYS A 90 -0.12 2.76 13.33
CA LYS A 90 -0.71 3.39 14.51
C LYS A 90 -2.17 3.75 14.22
N ALA A 91 -3.07 3.44 15.16
CA ALA A 91 -4.47 3.77 15.05
C ALA A 91 -4.63 5.30 14.98
N ASP A 92 -5.10 5.79 13.85
CA ASP A 92 -5.43 7.20 13.66
C ASP A 92 -6.90 7.26 13.24
N ALA A 93 -7.75 7.68 14.18
CA ALA A 93 -9.18 7.80 13.98
C ALA A 93 -9.52 8.68 12.77
N LYS A 94 -8.66 9.66 12.44
CA LYS A 94 -8.85 10.57 11.30
C LYS A 94 -8.63 9.91 9.94
N ARG A 95 -8.00 8.72 9.87
CA ARG A 95 -7.74 8.03 8.59
C ARG A 95 -8.96 7.37 7.98
N CYS A 96 -10.06 7.31 8.73
CA CYS A 96 -11.36 6.78 8.30
C CYS A 96 -12.42 7.87 8.07
N ASP A 97 -12.08 9.15 8.26
CA ASP A 97 -13.01 10.29 8.11
C ASP A 97 -12.96 10.96 6.72
N ALA A 98 -12.44 10.25 5.70
CA ALA A 98 -12.34 10.75 4.32
C ALA A 98 -13.40 10.11 3.42
#